data_AF-A0A356E3R2-F1
#
_entry.id   AF-A0A356E3R2-F1
#
_cell.length_a   1.000
_cell.length_b   1.000
_cell.length_c   1.000
_cell.angle_alpha   90.00
_cell.angle_beta   90.00
_cell.angle_gamma   90.00
#
_symmetry.space_group_name_H-M   'P 1'
#
loop_
_entity.id
_entity.type
_entity.pdbx_description
1 polymer ?
#
loop_
_entity_poly.entity_id
_entity_poly.type
_entity_poly.pdbx_seq_one_letter_code
_entity_poly.pdbx_strand_id
1 'polypeptide(L)'
;MTIKEYSFDLPEHLIAQTPVDRRGNDRLLVLNKQTGTILDEQMINFASYLEEGSVLVINNSKVRKARVFAVSDTGSRVEFLFLEENLDHSWNVMVTKTKKQHVGKHYTFSNTEKSYSRTGWITKENPDGTRTICFDQVLDETFFMQLGHVPLPPYIKREDSFADESRYQTVYARKEGSVAAPTAGLHFTEEILASIRSKGCTIVPVTLHVGPGTFLPVRTEHLEDHHMHYESYEIEKESARIINAAKAEGRKIVATGTTSVRTLESAFNEETGLLASGPGRTNLFIRPPYTFKMV
;
A
#
# COMPACT_ATOMS: atom_id res chain seq x y z
N MET A 1 1.07 -10.51 -23.47
CA MET A 1 2.43 -10.49 -22.87
C MET A 1 2.50 -11.62 -21.84
N THR A 2 3.61 -12.32 -21.74
CA THR A 2 3.76 -13.44 -20.80
C THR A 2 4.51 -13.03 -19.54
N ILE A 3 4.25 -13.69 -18.40
CA ILE A 3 5.03 -13.47 -17.17
C ILE A 3 6.54 -13.66 -17.40
N LYS A 4 6.93 -14.55 -18.31
CA LYS A 4 8.34 -14.83 -18.62
C LYS A 4 9.10 -13.60 -19.13
N GLU A 5 8.42 -12.71 -19.87
CA GLU A 5 9.01 -11.45 -20.38
C GLU A 5 9.35 -10.45 -19.26
N TYR A 6 8.81 -10.66 -18.05
CA TYR A 6 9.05 -9.85 -16.86
C TYR A 6 9.89 -10.57 -15.81
N SER A 7 10.40 -11.75 -16.14
CA SER A 7 11.23 -12.54 -15.22
C SER A 7 12.70 -12.14 -15.37
N PHE A 8 13.37 -11.97 -14.23
CA PHE A 8 14.81 -11.74 -14.16
C PHE A 8 15.39 -12.49 -12.96
N ASP A 9 16.70 -12.72 -12.97
CA ASP A 9 17.38 -13.35 -11.83
C ASP A 9 17.52 -12.34 -10.69
N LEU A 10 16.86 -12.62 -9.56
CA LEU A 10 16.94 -11.83 -8.34
C LEU A 10 17.50 -12.71 -7.22
N PRO A 11 18.82 -12.66 -6.98
CA PRO A 11 19.42 -13.36 -5.86
C PRO A 11 18.76 -13.01 -4.52
N GLU A 12 18.39 -14.01 -3.71
CA GLU A 12 17.65 -13.78 -2.45
C GLU A 12 18.36 -12.81 -1.50
N HIS A 13 19.69 -12.80 -1.49
CA HIS A 13 20.50 -11.93 -0.64
C HIS A 13 20.41 -10.43 -1.01
N LEU A 14 19.88 -10.10 -2.19
CA LEU A 14 19.59 -8.72 -2.59
C LEU A 14 18.21 -8.24 -2.13
N ILE A 15 17.36 -9.12 -1.59
CA ILE A 15 16.06 -8.77 -1.02
C ILE A 15 16.26 -8.34 0.44
N ALA A 16 16.20 -7.03 0.68
CA ALA A 16 16.37 -6.45 2.00
C ALA A 16 15.38 -7.04 3.02
N GLN A 17 15.91 -7.65 4.09
CA GLN A 17 15.12 -8.20 5.21
C GLN A 17 14.89 -7.17 6.34
N THR A 18 15.74 -6.16 6.38
CA THR A 18 15.64 -5.00 7.26
C THR A 18 15.94 -3.74 6.45
N PRO A 19 15.26 -2.62 6.74
CA PRO A 19 15.63 -1.36 6.13
C PRO A 19 17.03 -0.92 6.60
N VAL A 20 17.65 0.01 5.88
CA VAL A 20 18.90 0.66 6.33
C VAL A 20 18.72 1.34 7.69
N ASP A 21 19.79 1.46 8.48
CA ASP A 21 19.73 2.06 9.81
C ASP A 21 19.15 3.47 9.78
N ARG A 22 19.63 4.31 8.85
CA ARG A 22 19.17 5.69 8.66
C ARG A 22 18.35 5.82 7.38
N ARG A 23 17.05 6.09 7.53
CA ARG A 23 16.14 6.44 6.42
C ARG A 23 16.73 7.60 5.61
N GLY A 24 16.65 7.52 4.29
CA GLY A 24 17.18 8.57 3.38
C GLY A 24 18.63 8.35 2.94
N ASN A 25 19.35 7.40 3.53
CA ASN A 25 20.67 6.96 3.06
C ASN A 25 20.58 5.80 2.05
N ASP A 26 19.38 5.50 1.55
CA ASP A 26 19.15 4.47 0.55
C ASP A 26 19.80 4.85 -0.79
N ARG A 27 20.18 3.84 -1.59
CA ARG A 27 20.57 4.05 -2.99
C ARG A 27 19.34 4.45 -3.81
N LEU A 28 19.55 5.32 -4.79
CA LEU A 28 18.57 5.78 -5.76
C LEU A 28 19.07 5.45 -7.17
N LEU A 29 18.34 4.64 -7.93
CA LEU A 29 18.63 4.40 -9.33
C LEU A 29 17.88 5.42 -10.18
N VAL A 30 18.59 6.28 -10.91
CA VAL A 30 18.00 7.27 -11.81
C VAL A 30 18.07 6.76 -13.25
N LEU A 31 16.92 6.58 -13.88
CA LEU A 31 16.79 6.19 -15.29
C LEU A 31 16.25 7.36 -16.10
N ASN A 32 17.02 7.81 -17.10
CA ASN A 32 16.52 8.74 -18.10
C ASN A 32 15.75 7.97 -19.18
N LYS A 33 14.44 8.19 -19.27
CA LYS A 33 13.55 7.49 -20.22
C LYS A 33 13.89 7.76 -21.68
N GLN A 34 14.40 8.95 -22.02
CA GLN A 34 14.69 9.36 -23.40
C GLN A 34 16.04 8.81 -23.88
N THR A 35 17.06 8.86 -23.03
CA THR A 35 18.43 8.45 -23.41
C THR A 35 18.77 7.03 -23.01
N GLY A 36 18.01 6.44 -22.07
CA GLY A 36 18.33 5.15 -21.46
C GLY A 36 19.49 5.20 -20.46
N THR A 37 20.00 6.39 -20.14
CA THR A 37 21.11 6.54 -19.18
C THR A 37 20.66 6.13 -17.78
N ILE A 38 21.51 5.35 -17.11
CA ILE A 38 21.31 4.88 -15.74
C ILE A 38 22.40 5.48 -14.86
N LEU A 39 22.00 6.06 -13.72
CA LEU A 39 22.92 6.63 -12.73
C LEU A 39 22.61 6.05 -11.35
N ASP A 40 23.67 5.69 -10.63
CA ASP A 40 23.61 5.35 -9.21
C ASP A 40 23.76 6.62 -8.36
N GLU A 41 22.76 6.88 -7.53
CA GLU A 41 22.65 8.06 -6.68
C GLU A 41 22.28 7.70 -5.25
N GLN A 42 22.17 8.73 -4.41
CA GLN A 42 21.64 8.59 -3.06
C GLN A 42 20.29 9.27 -2.93
N MET A 43 19.39 8.69 -2.13
CA MET A 43 18.05 9.23 -1.90
C MET A 43 18.08 10.65 -1.31
N ILE A 44 19.11 10.99 -0.51
CA ILE A 44 19.31 12.35 0.01
C ILE A 44 19.41 13.40 -1.10
N ASN A 45 19.86 13.01 -2.29
CA ASN A 45 19.96 13.88 -3.47
C ASN A 45 18.66 13.94 -4.29
N PHE A 46 17.58 13.26 -3.90
CA PHE A 46 16.35 13.17 -4.69
C PHE A 46 15.82 14.54 -5.17
N ALA A 47 15.89 15.57 -4.31
CA ALA A 47 15.44 16.91 -4.67
C ALA A 47 16.23 17.53 -5.84
N SER A 48 17.50 17.15 -6.08
CA SER A 48 18.29 17.68 -7.19
C SER A 48 17.73 17.27 -8.56
N TYR A 49 17.01 16.14 -8.61
CA TYR A 49 16.40 15.60 -9.83
C TYR A 49 15.01 16.16 -10.15
N LEU A 50 14.43 16.98 -9.27
CA LEU A 50 13.16 17.66 -9.54
C LEU A 50 13.38 18.98 -10.28
N GLU A 51 12.52 19.31 -11.24
CA GLU A 51 12.46 20.65 -11.82
C GLU A 51 11.80 21.62 -10.80
N GLU A 52 12.26 22.87 -10.73
CA GLU A 52 11.60 23.89 -9.89
C GLU A 52 10.12 24.04 -10.27
N GLY A 53 9.25 24.21 -9.28
CA GLY A 53 7.80 24.26 -9.49
C GLY A 53 7.11 22.90 -9.65
N SER A 54 7.85 21.78 -9.73
CA SER A 54 7.25 20.44 -9.83
C SER A 54 6.26 20.15 -8.70
N VAL A 55 5.24 19.33 -8.98
CA VAL A 55 4.31 18.81 -7.98
C VAL A 55 4.66 17.36 -7.68
N LEU A 56 5.16 17.11 -6.48
CA LEU A 56 5.40 15.77 -5.95
C LEU A 56 4.11 15.23 -5.32
N VAL A 57 3.55 14.18 -5.91
CA VAL A 57 2.34 13.51 -5.40
C VAL A 57 2.74 12.33 -4.52
N ILE A 58 2.30 12.36 -3.26
CA ILE A 58 2.62 11.33 -2.25
C ILE A 58 1.37 10.60 -1.80
N ASN A 59 1.48 9.30 -1.50
CA ASN A 59 0.39 8.54 -0.90
C ASN A 59 0.47 8.60 0.63
N ASN A 60 -0.46 9.30 1.27
CA ASN A 60 -0.50 9.49 2.73
C ASN A 60 -1.21 8.36 3.51
N SER A 61 -1.49 7.23 2.86
CA SER A 61 -2.08 6.06 3.49
C SER A 61 -1.21 5.55 4.66
N LYS A 62 -1.87 5.24 5.78
CA LYS A 62 -1.28 4.74 7.02
C LYS A 62 -1.64 3.28 7.21
N VAL A 63 -0.62 2.48 7.49
CA VAL A 63 -0.71 1.04 7.74
C VAL A 63 -1.38 0.82 9.09
N ARG A 64 -2.42 -0.01 9.10
CA ARG A 64 -3.04 -0.51 10.32
C ARG A 64 -2.29 -1.77 10.78
N LYS A 65 -2.23 -2.03 12.09
CA LYS A 65 -1.78 -3.31 12.66
C LYS A 65 -2.81 -4.42 12.39
N ALA A 66 -3.06 -4.69 11.12
CA ALA A 66 -4.18 -5.50 10.66
C ALA A 66 -3.87 -7.00 10.65
N ARG A 67 -2.63 -7.40 10.95
CA ARG A 67 -2.24 -8.81 11.07
C ARG A 67 -2.48 -9.27 12.51
N VAL A 68 -3.38 -10.22 12.71
CA VAL A 68 -3.78 -10.69 14.04
C VAL A 68 -3.76 -12.21 14.09
N PHE A 69 -3.31 -12.76 15.22
CA PHE A 69 -3.33 -14.20 15.46
C PHE A 69 -4.51 -14.60 16.34
N ALA A 70 -5.10 -15.75 16.04
CA ALA A 70 -6.14 -16.35 16.84
C ALA A 70 -5.90 -17.84 17.04
N VAL A 71 -6.58 -18.40 18.03
CA VAL A 71 -6.61 -19.84 18.29
C VAL A 71 -8.00 -20.35 17.94
N SER A 72 -8.08 -21.33 17.03
CA SER A 72 -9.33 -22.05 16.73
C SER A 72 -9.78 -22.89 17.91
N ASP A 73 -11.05 -23.31 17.94
CA ASP A 73 -11.58 -24.24 18.96
C ASP A 73 -10.76 -25.54 19.10
N THR A 74 -10.12 -25.97 18.01
CA THR A 74 -9.23 -27.14 17.97
C THR A 74 -7.81 -26.87 18.47
N GLY A 75 -7.53 -25.69 19.03
CA GLY A 75 -6.22 -25.29 19.54
C GLY A 75 -5.20 -24.87 18.47
N SER A 76 -5.56 -24.87 17.19
CA SER A 76 -4.64 -24.44 16.12
C SER A 76 -4.50 -22.92 16.07
N ARG A 77 -3.26 -22.41 16.06
CA ARG A 77 -2.94 -21.01 15.76
C ARG A 77 -3.19 -20.70 14.29
N VAL A 78 -3.93 -19.63 14.04
CA VAL A 78 -4.32 -19.16 12.71
C VAL A 78 -4.03 -17.66 12.60
N GLU A 79 -3.42 -17.27 11.50
CA GLU A 79 -3.14 -15.87 11.18
C GLU A 79 -4.24 -15.30 10.28
N PHE A 80 -4.69 -14.10 10.62
CA PHE A 80 -5.67 -13.28 9.93
C PHE A 80 -5.04 -11.95 9.52
N LEU A 81 -5.36 -11.48 8.31
CA LEU A 81 -5.08 -10.13 7.85
C LEU A 81 -6.41 -9.42 7.60
N PHE A 82 -6.73 -8.43 8.42
CA PHE A 82 -7.95 -7.65 8.33
C PHE A 82 -7.87 -6.62 7.20
N LEU A 83 -8.90 -6.56 6.37
CA LEU A 83 -8.89 -5.73 5.16
C LEU A 83 -9.85 -4.55 5.30
N GLU A 84 -11.14 -4.85 5.42
CA GLU A 84 -12.22 -3.87 5.37
C GLU A 84 -13.34 -4.28 6.32
N GLU A 85 -13.92 -3.29 7.00
CA GLU A 85 -15.12 -3.45 7.80
C GLU A 85 -16.36 -3.25 6.91
N ASN A 86 -17.28 -4.20 6.97
CA ASN A 86 -18.57 -4.11 6.29
C ASN A 86 -19.55 -3.27 7.13
N LEU A 87 -20.66 -2.84 6.51
CA LEU A 87 -21.69 -2.02 7.16
C LEU A 87 -22.34 -2.69 8.39
N ASP A 88 -22.27 -4.01 8.49
CA ASP A 88 -22.80 -4.80 9.61
C ASP A 88 -21.75 -5.09 10.70
N HIS A 89 -20.61 -4.38 10.68
CA HIS A 89 -19.45 -4.56 11.56
C HIS A 89 -18.74 -5.92 11.44
N SER A 90 -19.11 -6.73 10.45
CA SER A 90 -18.29 -7.88 10.06
C SER A 90 -17.05 -7.41 9.31
N TRP A 91 -16.00 -8.23 9.31
CA TRP A 91 -14.74 -7.88 8.66
C TRP A 91 -14.43 -8.85 7.53
N ASN A 92 -13.99 -8.30 6.39
CA ASN A 92 -13.36 -9.09 5.34
C ASN A 92 -11.89 -9.30 5.70
N VAL A 93 -11.47 -10.56 5.73
CA VAL A 93 -10.13 -10.97 6.16
C VAL A 93 -9.51 -11.97 5.18
N MET A 94 -8.20 -11.87 4.98
CA MET A 94 -7.43 -13.02 4.48
C MET A 94 -7.04 -13.89 5.66
N VAL A 95 -7.06 -15.21 5.47
CA VAL A 95 -6.74 -16.15 6.54
C VAL A 95 -5.80 -17.24 6.03
N THR A 96 -4.79 -17.56 6.82
CA THR A 96 -3.88 -18.67 6.53
C THR A 96 -4.60 -20.01 6.53
N LYS A 97 -4.12 -20.94 5.70
CA LYS A 97 -4.75 -22.27 5.51
C LYS A 97 -6.24 -22.13 5.12
N THR A 98 -6.57 -21.16 4.24
CA THR A 98 -7.92 -20.74 3.85
C THR A 98 -8.88 -21.90 3.56
N LYS A 99 -8.40 -22.96 2.89
CA LYS A 99 -9.17 -24.18 2.59
C LYS A 99 -9.68 -24.95 3.82
N LYS A 100 -9.15 -24.68 5.01
CA LYS A 100 -9.55 -25.27 6.29
C LYS A 100 -10.43 -24.34 7.12
N GLN A 101 -10.64 -23.10 6.68
CA GLN A 101 -11.36 -22.08 7.44
C GLN A 101 -12.74 -21.90 6.80
N HIS A 102 -13.73 -22.57 7.37
CA HIS A 102 -15.09 -22.67 6.85
C HIS A 102 -16.08 -21.90 7.71
N VAL A 103 -17.25 -21.61 7.13
CA VAL A 103 -18.39 -21.03 7.85
C VAL A 103 -18.69 -21.80 9.13
N GLY A 104 -18.93 -21.08 10.22
CA GLY A 104 -19.24 -21.63 11.54
C GLY A 104 -18.02 -21.96 12.42
N LYS A 105 -16.79 -21.86 11.90
CA LYS A 105 -15.59 -21.99 12.75
C LYS A 105 -15.41 -20.78 13.66
N HIS A 106 -15.11 -21.03 14.94
CA HIS A 106 -14.85 -20.00 15.93
C HIS A 106 -13.35 -19.89 16.23
N TYR A 107 -12.96 -18.69 16.65
CA TYR A 107 -11.60 -18.32 16.97
C TYR A 107 -11.59 -17.38 18.18
N THR A 108 -10.67 -17.65 19.11
CA THR A 108 -10.35 -16.73 20.20
C THR A 108 -9.12 -15.91 19.81
N PHE A 109 -9.28 -14.59 19.79
CA PHE A 109 -8.23 -13.61 19.61
C PHE A 109 -7.87 -13.07 20.99
N SER A 110 -6.62 -13.18 21.43
CA SER A 110 -6.21 -12.72 22.76
C SER A 110 -4.75 -12.30 22.80
N ASN A 111 -4.42 -11.33 23.63
CA ASN A 111 -3.04 -10.98 23.90
C ASN A 111 -2.36 -12.06 24.75
N THR A 112 -1.03 -12.02 24.85
CA THR A 112 -0.24 -13.02 25.58
C THR A 112 -0.68 -13.16 27.05
N GLU A 113 -1.05 -12.04 27.68
CA GLU A 113 -1.49 -11.97 29.07
C GLU A 113 -2.96 -12.40 29.29
N LYS A 114 -3.71 -12.61 28.20
CA LYS A 114 -5.16 -12.88 28.19
C LYS A 114 -6.00 -11.80 28.90
N SER A 115 -5.46 -10.60 29.08
CA SER A 115 -6.16 -9.44 29.65
C SER A 115 -7.13 -8.80 28.65
N TYR A 116 -6.91 -9.00 27.35
CA TYR A 116 -7.82 -8.58 26.29
C TYR A 116 -8.13 -9.77 25.37
N SER A 117 -9.41 -10.00 25.10
CA SER A 117 -9.85 -11.04 24.16
C SER A 117 -11.13 -10.68 23.40
N ARG A 118 -11.29 -11.28 22.22
CA ARG A 118 -12.49 -11.26 21.39
C ARG A 118 -12.73 -12.64 20.79
N THR A 119 -14.00 -12.99 20.61
CA THR A 119 -14.39 -14.22 19.94
C THR A 119 -14.98 -13.88 18.59
N GLY A 120 -14.45 -14.49 17.52
CA GLY A 120 -14.97 -14.30 16.17
C GLY A 120 -15.30 -15.60 15.47
N TRP A 121 -16.25 -15.57 14.54
CA TRP A 121 -16.65 -16.72 13.74
C TRP A 121 -16.85 -16.37 12.27
N ILE A 122 -16.46 -17.30 11.39
CA ILE A 122 -16.62 -17.11 9.95
C ILE A 122 -18.09 -17.24 9.58
N THR A 123 -18.63 -16.21 8.94
CA THR A 123 -20.01 -16.16 8.44
C THR A 123 -20.08 -16.37 6.93
N LYS A 124 -19.00 -16.12 6.19
CA LYS A 124 -18.98 -16.24 4.72
C LYS A 124 -17.62 -16.64 4.15
N GLU A 125 -17.64 -17.44 3.09
CA GLU A 125 -16.51 -17.67 2.19
C GLU A 125 -16.70 -16.86 0.90
N ASN A 126 -15.83 -15.91 0.62
CA ASN A 126 -15.96 -15.04 -0.55
C ASN A 126 -15.27 -15.66 -1.79
N PRO A 127 -15.75 -15.37 -3.01
CA PRO A 127 -15.17 -15.90 -4.24
C PRO A 127 -13.70 -15.53 -4.48
N ASP A 128 -13.28 -14.39 -3.94
CA ASP A 128 -11.89 -13.88 -4.02
C ASP A 128 -10.92 -14.55 -3.04
N GLY A 129 -11.40 -15.54 -2.27
CA GLY A 129 -10.62 -16.27 -1.28
C GLY A 129 -10.59 -15.62 0.10
N THR A 130 -11.17 -14.43 0.28
CA THR A 130 -11.34 -13.84 1.61
C THR A 130 -12.42 -14.57 2.42
N ARG A 131 -12.47 -14.29 3.72
CA ARG A 131 -13.53 -14.72 4.63
C ARG A 131 -14.19 -13.50 5.23
N THR A 132 -15.48 -13.58 5.50
CA THR A 132 -16.15 -12.61 6.36
C THR A 132 -16.25 -13.20 7.76
N ILE A 133 -15.79 -12.46 8.76
CA ILE A 133 -15.79 -12.83 10.17
C ILE A 133 -16.64 -11.83 10.96
N CYS A 134 -17.54 -12.35 11.80
CA CYS A 134 -18.27 -11.58 12.80
C CYS A 134 -17.64 -11.78 14.17
N PHE A 135 -17.89 -10.84 15.08
CA PHE A 135 -17.36 -10.88 16.44
C PHE A 135 -18.48 -10.78 17.46
N ASP A 136 -18.17 -11.26 18.66
CA ASP A 136 -19.02 -11.12 19.86
C ASP A 136 -19.26 -9.65 20.24
N GLN A 137 -18.36 -8.76 19.83
CA GLN A 137 -18.47 -7.31 19.98
C GLN A 137 -17.95 -6.61 18.73
N VAL A 138 -18.48 -5.42 18.44
CA VAL A 138 -17.93 -4.54 17.39
C VAL A 138 -16.45 -4.26 17.71
N LEU A 139 -15.59 -4.43 16.70
CA LEU A 139 -14.18 -4.15 16.83
C LEU A 139 -13.93 -2.65 16.75
N ASP A 140 -13.06 -2.17 17.62
CA ASP A 140 -12.54 -0.81 17.61
C ASP A 140 -11.02 -0.83 17.40
N GLU A 141 -10.39 0.35 17.33
CA GLU A 141 -8.93 0.43 17.13
C GLU A 141 -8.15 -0.19 18.30
N THR A 142 -8.75 -0.31 19.49
CA THR A 142 -8.17 -1.02 20.63
C THR A 142 -7.85 -2.48 20.29
N PHE A 143 -8.69 -3.15 19.49
CA PHE A 143 -8.42 -4.51 19.03
C PHE A 143 -7.09 -4.61 18.27
N PHE A 144 -6.88 -3.72 17.29
CA PHE A 144 -5.66 -3.68 16.48
C PHE A 144 -4.45 -3.20 17.28
N MET A 145 -4.64 -2.29 18.24
CA MET A 145 -3.55 -1.85 19.12
C MET A 145 -3.08 -2.95 20.07
N GLN A 146 -4.00 -3.74 20.62
CA GLN A 146 -3.70 -4.78 21.62
C GLN A 146 -3.23 -6.09 20.99
N LEU A 147 -3.80 -6.47 19.84
CA LEU A 147 -3.61 -7.80 19.24
C LEU A 147 -2.90 -7.76 17.89
N GLY A 148 -2.83 -6.58 17.28
CA GLY A 148 -2.33 -6.40 15.94
C GLY A 148 -0.81 -6.36 15.85
N HIS A 149 -0.33 -6.87 14.72
CA HIS A 149 1.05 -6.85 14.27
C HIS A 149 1.14 -6.05 12.97
N VAL A 150 2.34 -5.53 12.68
CA VAL A 150 2.62 -4.90 11.40
C VAL A 150 2.58 -5.97 10.30
N PRO A 151 1.74 -5.81 9.25
CA PRO A 151 1.67 -6.75 8.14
C PRO A 151 2.89 -6.59 7.22
N LEU A 152 4.04 -7.13 7.63
CA LEU A 152 5.24 -7.16 6.80
C LEU A 152 4.98 -8.02 5.55
N PRO A 153 5.53 -7.61 4.38
CA PRO A 153 5.40 -8.39 3.15
C PRO A 153 5.93 -9.82 3.29
N PRO A 154 5.36 -10.80 2.56
CA PRO A 154 5.66 -12.22 2.75
C PRO A 154 7.11 -12.60 2.40
N TYR A 155 7.83 -11.76 1.66
CA TYR A 155 9.25 -11.96 1.34
C TYR A 155 10.19 -11.51 2.49
N ILE A 156 9.68 -10.84 3.52
CA ILE A 156 10.42 -10.53 4.75
C ILE A 156 10.24 -11.72 5.71
N LYS A 157 11.29 -12.53 5.87
CA LYS A 157 11.26 -13.80 6.61
C LYS A 157 11.60 -13.61 8.10
N ARG A 158 10.94 -12.66 8.77
CA ARG A 158 11.07 -12.41 10.22
C ARG A 158 9.77 -11.88 10.83
N GLU A 159 9.67 -11.93 12.16
CA GLU A 159 8.58 -11.26 12.88
C GLU A 159 8.76 -9.74 12.83
N ASP A 160 7.65 -9.03 13.00
CA ASP A 160 7.66 -7.59 13.18
C ASP A 160 8.25 -7.23 14.55
N SER A 161 8.88 -6.07 14.60
CA SER A 161 9.52 -5.51 15.78
C SER A 161 8.88 -4.17 16.12
N PHE A 162 9.12 -3.68 17.34
CA PHE A 162 8.69 -2.34 17.73
C PHE A 162 9.22 -1.25 16.78
N ALA A 163 10.41 -1.46 16.20
CA ALA A 163 10.97 -0.54 15.21
C ALA A 163 10.12 -0.49 13.93
N ASP A 164 9.51 -1.61 13.50
CA ASP A 164 8.68 -1.67 12.30
C ASP A 164 7.41 -0.82 12.43
N GLU A 165 6.86 -0.65 13.63
CA GLU A 165 5.68 0.20 13.86
C GLU A 165 5.90 1.63 13.37
N SER A 166 7.12 2.15 13.52
CA SER A 166 7.51 3.49 13.03
C SER A 166 8.17 3.44 11.65
N ARG A 167 8.97 2.40 11.36
CA ARG A 167 9.79 2.32 10.16
C ARG A 167 9.03 1.85 8.93
N TYR A 168 8.01 1.01 9.11
CA TYR A 168 7.11 0.56 8.05
C TYR A 168 5.96 1.55 7.82
N GLN A 169 6.28 2.84 7.91
CA GLN A 169 5.36 3.94 7.67
C GLN A 169 6.10 5.15 7.11
N THR A 170 5.48 5.84 6.15
CA THR A 170 5.97 7.11 5.62
C THR A 170 5.92 8.21 6.70
N VAL A 171 6.81 9.20 6.66
CA VAL A 171 6.79 10.32 7.64
C VAL A 171 5.54 11.20 7.52
N TYR A 172 4.84 11.13 6.38
CA TYR A 172 3.64 11.91 6.05
C TYR A 172 2.34 11.10 6.11
N ALA A 173 2.36 9.95 6.78
CA ALA A 173 1.20 9.08 6.95
C ALA A 173 0.09 9.75 7.77
N ARG A 174 -1.15 9.67 7.30
CA ARG A 174 -2.30 10.31 7.97
C ARG A 174 -3.57 9.46 7.98
N LYS A 175 -3.93 8.82 6.87
CA LYS A 175 -5.23 8.15 6.69
C LYS A 175 -5.10 6.66 6.97
N GLU A 176 -5.65 6.18 8.08
CA GLU A 176 -5.60 4.76 8.45
C GLU A 176 -6.47 3.90 7.55
N GLY A 177 -5.93 2.75 7.11
CA GLY A 177 -6.69 1.78 6.33
C GLY A 177 -5.85 0.86 5.42
N SER A 178 -4.58 1.18 5.21
CA SER A 178 -3.70 0.33 4.39
C SER A 178 -3.35 -0.96 5.12
N VAL A 179 -3.30 -2.08 4.38
CA VAL A 179 -2.68 -3.33 4.88
C VAL A 179 -1.20 -3.45 4.48
N ALA A 180 -0.69 -2.49 3.71
CA ALA A 180 0.72 -2.39 3.34
C ALA A 180 1.14 -0.92 3.20
N ALA A 181 2.41 -0.62 3.48
CA ALA A 181 2.94 0.72 3.35
C ALA A 181 3.12 1.12 1.87
N PRO A 182 2.90 2.39 1.50
CA PRO A 182 3.39 2.94 0.24
C PRO A 182 4.93 2.94 0.22
N THR A 183 5.52 1.84 -0.25
CA THR A 183 6.95 1.51 0.00
C THR A 183 7.93 2.52 -0.59
N ALA A 184 7.68 3.06 -1.78
CA ALA A 184 8.52 4.12 -2.35
C ALA A 184 8.57 5.39 -1.48
N GLY A 185 7.53 5.61 -0.67
CA GLY A 185 7.46 6.72 0.28
C GLY A 185 8.30 6.52 1.54
N LEU A 186 8.71 5.28 1.84
CA LEU A 186 9.46 4.96 3.07
C LEU A 186 10.86 5.56 3.10
N HIS A 187 11.38 6.00 1.96
CA HIS A 187 12.72 6.56 1.82
C HIS A 187 12.79 8.06 2.17
N PHE A 188 11.64 8.75 2.24
CA PHE A 188 11.60 10.17 2.54
C PHE A 188 11.77 10.44 4.03
N THR A 189 12.63 11.41 4.34
CA THR A 189 12.73 12.02 5.67
C THR A 189 12.17 13.44 5.63
N GLU A 190 11.93 14.05 6.79
CA GLU A 190 11.50 15.45 6.86
C GLU A 190 12.53 16.39 6.22
N GLU A 191 13.82 16.08 6.32
CA GLU A 191 14.89 16.85 5.67
C GLU A 191 14.81 16.78 4.15
N ILE A 192 14.53 15.60 3.58
CA ILE A 192 14.35 15.44 2.13
C ILE A 192 13.11 16.22 1.66
N LEU A 193 12.00 16.12 2.40
CA LEU A 193 10.77 16.87 2.08
C LEU A 193 10.98 18.38 2.21
N ALA A 194 11.75 18.83 3.20
CA ALA A 194 12.12 20.23 3.35
C ALA A 194 12.98 20.70 2.16
N SER A 195 13.96 19.91 1.72
CA SER A 195 14.78 20.21 0.54
C SER A 195 13.94 20.37 -0.73
N ILE A 196 12.95 19.49 -0.94
CA ILE A 196 12.00 19.58 -2.05
C ILE A 196 11.22 20.91 -2.00
N ARG A 197 10.68 21.29 -0.83
CA ARG A 197 9.96 22.56 -0.66
C ARG A 197 10.86 23.77 -0.89
N SER A 198 12.09 23.75 -0.38
CA SER A 198 13.07 24.82 -0.57
C SER A 198 13.49 25.01 -2.03
N LYS A 199 13.36 23.96 -2.86
CA LYS A 199 13.55 24.04 -4.32
C LYS A 199 12.32 24.61 -5.06
N GLY A 200 11.28 25.07 -4.34
CA GLY A 200 10.06 25.59 -4.95
C GLY A 200 9.11 24.51 -5.48
N CYS A 201 9.33 23.24 -5.15
CA CYS A 201 8.39 22.17 -5.49
C CYS A 201 7.23 22.12 -4.49
N THR A 202 6.05 21.76 -4.97
CA THR A 202 4.86 21.56 -4.12
C THR A 202 4.68 20.08 -3.81
N ILE A 203 4.35 19.73 -2.57
CA ILE A 203 4.06 18.35 -2.17
C ILE A 203 2.56 18.22 -1.93
N VAL A 204 1.91 17.28 -2.62
CA VAL A 204 0.45 17.10 -2.58
C VAL A 204 0.11 15.66 -2.20
N PRO A 205 -0.75 15.44 -1.19
CA PRO A 205 -1.16 14.09 -0.83
C PRO A 205 -2.33 13.59 -1.68
N VAL A 206 -2.29 12.31 -2.00
CA VAL A 206 -3.45 11.47 -2.34
C VAL A 206 -3.52 10.33 -1.33
N THR A 207 -4.67 9.67 -1.21
CA THR A 207 -4.83 8.50 -0.37
C THR A 207 -5.18 7.30 -1.23
N LEU A 208 -4.42 6.22 -1.18
CA LEU A 208 -4.84 4.92 -1.67
C LEU A 208 -4.50 3.87 -0.62
N HIS A 209 -5.53 3.21 -0.09
CA HIS A 209 -5.38 2.11 0.83
C HIS A 209 -4.99 0.86 0.05
N VAL A 210 -3.76 0.42 0.27
CA VAL A 210 -3.20 -0.74 -0.40
C VAL A 210 -3.98 -1.96 0.08
N GLY A 211 -4.52 -2.70 -0.87
CA GLY A 211 -5.39 -3.83 -0.62
C GLY A 211 -4.65 -5.16 -0.49
N PRO A 212 -5.38 -6.27 -0.28
CA PRO A 212 -4.81 -7.62 -0.18
C PRO A 212 -4.07 -8.07 -1.45
N GLY A 213 -4.46 -7.53 -2.62
CA GLY A 213 -3.88 -7.89 -3.91
C GLY A 213 -2.37 -7.66 -3.99
N THR A 214 -1.83 -6.70 -3.22
CA THR A 214 -0.39 -6.45 -3.16
C THR A 214 0.43 -7.65 -2.67
N PHE A 215 -0.16 -8.56 -1.90
CA PHE A 215 0.54 -9.75 -1.39
C PHE A 215 0.31 -11.01 -2.23
N LEU A 216 -0.53 -10.93 -3.28
CA LEU A 216 -0.85 -12.07 -4.11
C LEU A 216 0.04 -12.11 -5.35
N PRO A 217 0.69 -13.25 -5.65
CA PRO A 217 1.46 -13.38 -6.88
C PRO A 217 0.52 -13.39 -8.09
N VAL A 218 1.00 -12.88 -9.22
CA VAL A 218 0.34 -13.09 -10.52
C VAL A 218 0.51 -14.57 -10.89
N ARG A 219 -0.61 -15.28 -11.04
CA ARG A 219 -0.61 -16.74 -11.30
C ARG A 219 -1.00 -17.11 -12.73
N THR A 220 -1.39 -16.14 -13.55
CA THR A 220 -1.84 -16.37 -14.93
C THR A 220 -0.66 -16.35 -15.88
N GLU A 221 -0.62 -17.23 -16.88
CA GLU A 221 0.48 -17.25 -17.86
C GLU A 221 0.55 -15.94 -18.67
N HIS A 222 -0.62 -15.47 -19.08
CA HIS A 222 -0.83 -14.23 -19.78
C HIS A 222 -1.23 -13.13 -18.79
N LEU A 223 -0.63 -11.94 -18.95
CA LEU A 223 -0.97 -10.78 -18.12
C LEU A 223 -2.40 -10.30 -18.39
N GLU A 224 -2.90 -10.52 -19.59
CA GLU A 224 -4.28 -10.20 -19.99
C GLU A 224 -5.34 -10.87 -19.08
N ASP A 225 -5.02 -12.05 -18.57
CA ASP A 225 -5.94 -12.85 -17.76
C ASP A 225 -5.89 -12.47 -16.26
N HIS A 226 -4.92 -11.62 -15.87
CA HIS A 226 -4.77 -11.22 -14.48
C HIS A 226 -5.82 -10.18 -14.10
N HIS A 227 -6.64 -10.54 -13.13
CA HIS A 227 -7.66 -9.64 -12.58
C HIS A 227 -7.08 -8.94 -11.36
N MET A 228 -6.90 -7.62 -11.48
CA MET A 228 -6.50 -6.78 -10.34
C MET A 228 -7.65 -6.64 -9.34
N HIS A 229 -7.31 -6.74 -8.06
CA HIS A 229 -8.23 -6.38 -6.99
C HIS A 229 -8.49 -4.87 -7.00
N TYR A 230 -9.72 -4.48 -6.68
CA TYR A 230 -10.05 -3.09 -6.46
C TYR A 230 -9.38 -2.55 -5.20
N GLU A 231 -8.83 -1.35 -5.30
CA GLU A 231 -8.34 -0.57 -4.18
C GLU A 231 -9.08 0.75 -4.11
N SER A 232 -9.44 1.18 -2.91
CA SER A 232 -10.07 2.47 -2.67
C SER A 232 -9.03 3.58 -2.64
N TYR A 233 -9.34 4.69 -3.30
CA TYR A 233 -8.56 5.92 -3.19
C TYR A 233 -9.45 7.12 -2.84
N GLU A 234 -8.84 8.18 -2.36
CA GLU A 234 -9.44 9.48 -2.10
C GLU A 234 -8.49 10.57 -2.57
N ILE A 235 -9.02 11.54 -3.32
CA ILE A 235 -8.28 12.74 -3.72
C ILE A 235 -9.04 13.95 -3.19
N GLU A 236 -8.44 14.69 -2.27
CA GLU A 236 -9.05 15.92 -1.76
C GLU A 236 -9.21 16.97 -2.87
N LYS A 237 -10.25 17.81 -2.75
CA LYS A 237 -10.51 18.89 -3.73
C LYS A 237 -9.31 19.78 -3.95
N GLU A 238 -8.59 20.11 -2.87
CA GLU A 238 -7.40 20.94 -2.93
C GLU A 238 -6.24 20.24 -3.65
N SER A 239 -6.02 18.94 -3.38
CA SER A 239 -5.03 18.14 -4.09
C SER A 239 -5.30 18.12 -5.59
N ALA A 240 -6.54 17.86 -6.00
CA ALA A 240 -6.93 17.88 -7.40
C ALA A 240 -6.74 19.27 -8.04
N ARG A 241 -7.11 20.34 -7.32
CA ARG A 241 -6.94 21.72 -7.77
C ARG A 241 -5.47 22.05 -8.06
N ILE A 242 -4.56 21.73 -7.13
CA ILE A 242 -3.12 21.98 -7.28
C ILE A 242 -2.53 21.18 -8.46
N ILE A 243 -2.88 19.89 -8.56
CA ILE A 243 -2.37 19.01 -9.61
C ILE A 243 -2.89 19.47 -10.99
N ASN A 244 -4.17 19.83 -11.10
CA ASN A 244 -4.76 20.33 -12.34
C ASN A 244 -4.15 21.66 -12.77
N ALA A 245 -3.88 22.58 -11.83
CA ALA A 245 -3.19 23.83 -12.11
C ALA A 245 -1.77 23.57 -12.65
N ALA A 246 -1.01 22.68 -12.00
CA ALA A 246 0.33 22.29 -12.46
C ALA A 246 0.32 21.71 -13.87
N LYS A 247 -0.67 20.85 -14.19
CA LYS A 247 -0.85 20.30 -15.54
C LYS A 247 -1.14 21.40 -16.57
N ALA A 248 -2.03 22.34 -16.26
CA ALA A 248 -2.37 23.45 -17.15
C ALA A 248 -1.18 24.39 -17.39
N GLU A 249 -0.32 24.56 -16.38
CA GLU A 249 0.90 25.37 -16.43
C GLU A 249 2.10 24.64 -17.05
N GLY A 250 1.97 23.36 -17.42
CA GLY A 250 3.06 22.56 -17.97
C GLY A 250 4.13 22.14 -16.96
N ARG A 251 3.87 22.29 -15.66
CA ARG A 251 4.76 21.85 -14.58
C ARG A 251 4.76 20.33 -14.46
N LYS A 252 5.89 19.76 -14.08
CA LYS A 252 6.03 18.30 -13.91
C LYS A 252 5.21 17.81 -12.72
N ILE A 253 4.51 16.69 -12.92
CA ILE A 253 3.81 15.95 -11.87
C ILE A 253 4.63 14.68 -11.62
N VAL A 254 5.20 14.56 -10.43
CA VAL A 254 6.08 13.45 -10.06
C VAL A 254 5.36 12.60 -9.03
N ALA A 255 4.99 11.38 -9.39
CA ALA A 255 4.31 10.47 -8.48
C ALA A 255 5.31 9.64 -7.66
N THR A 256 5.15 9.64 -6.35
CA THR A 256 5.93 8.80 -5.44
C THR A 256 5.23 7.46 -5.24
N GLY A 257 5.71 6.44 -5.94
CA GLY A 257 5.22 5.06 -5.84
C GLY A 257 4.06 4.73 -6.79
N THR A 258 3.95 3.45 -7.10
CA THR A 258 2.98 2.93 -8.08
C THR A 258 1.52 3.13 -7.66
N THR A 259 1.25 3.21 -6.36
CA THR A 259 -0.10 3.50 -5.83
C THR A 259 -0.53 4.93 -6.13
N SER A 260 0.38 5.90 -5.99
CA SER A 260 0.16 7.29 -6.39
C SER A 260 -0.08 7.39 -7.91
N VAL A 261 0.74 6.69 -8.71
CA VAL A 261 0.55 6.62 -10.17
C VAL A 261 -0.84 6.07 -10.51
N ARG A 262 -1.22 4.91 -9.98
CA ARG A 262 -2.53 4.30 -10.27
C ARG A 262 -3.70 5.18 -9.83
N THR A 263 -3.55 5.88 -8.71
CA THR A 263 -4.56 6.85 -8.25
C THR A 263 -4.75 7.97 -9.26
N LEU A 264 -3.65 8.62 -9.68
CA LEU A 264 -3.70 9.74 -10.63
C LEU A 264 -4.25 9.31 -11.98
N GLU A 265 -3.78 8.18 -12.50
CA GLU A 265 -4.18 7.67 -13.80
C GLU A 265 -5.64 7.19 -13.80
N SER A 266 -6.14 6.63 -12.69
CA SER A 266 -7.55 6.18 -12.60
C SER A 266 -8.52 7.33 -12.36
N ALA A 267 -8.10 8.38 -11.67
CA ALA A 267 -8.92 9.56 -11.41
C ALA A 267 -8.89 10.58 -12.55
N PHE A 268 -8.09 10.35 -13.61
CA PHE A 268 -8.09 11.19 -14.80
C PHE A 268 -9.43 11.04 -15.55
N ASN A 269 -10.14 12.15 -15.74
CA ASN A 269 -11.37 12.20 -16.50
C ASN A 269 -11.06 12.62 -17.95
N GLU A 270 -11.28 11.71 -18.91
CA GLU A 270 -10.95 11.95 -20.32
C GLU A 270 -11.80 13.06 -20.97
N GLU A 271 -13.07 13.21 -20.56
CA GLU A 271 -13.97 14.22 -21.14
C GLU A 271 -13.54 15.65 -20.77
N THR A 272 -13.08 15.83 -19.54
CA THR A 272 -12.66 17.14 -19.03
C THR A 272 -11.17 17.38 -19.20
N GLY A 273 -10.36 16.33 -19.37
CA GLY A 273 -8.91 16.41 -19.36
C GLY A 273 -8.31 16.74 -17.98
N LEU A 274 -9.08 16.59 -16.91
CA LEU A 274 -8.71 16.96 -15.55
C LEU A 274 -8.74 15.77 -14.59
N LEU A 275 -7.99 15.88 -13.49
CA LEU A 275 -8.06 14.96 -12.36
C LEU A 275 -9.33 15.22 -11.55
N ALA A 276 -10.15 14.18 -11.38
CA ALA A 276 -11.32 14.22 -10.52
C ALA A 276 -10.92 14.18 -9.03
N SER A 277 -11.71 14.87 -8.20
CA SER A 277 -11.60 14.80 -6.73
C SER A 277 -12.69 13.92 -6.14
N GLY A 278 -12.48 13.48 -4.90
CA GLY A 278 -13.41 12.65 -4.14
C GLY A 278 -12.93 11.20 -3.97
N PRO A 279 -13.80 10.35 -3.40
CA PRO A 279 -13.54 8.93 -3.28
C PRO A 279 -13.66 8.22 -4.63
N GLY A 280 -12.88 7.16 -4.82
CA GLY A 280 -12.95 6.32 -6.00
C GLY A 280 -12.37 4.94 -5.76
N ARG A 281 -12.42 4.09 -6.78
CA ARG A 281 -11.83 2.74 -6.76
C ARG A 281 -11.04 2.51 -8.03
N THR A 282 -9.93 1.81 -7.91
CA THR A 282 -9.09 1.44 -9.06
C THR A 282 -8.75 -0.04 -9.04
N ASN A 283 -8.95 -0.69 -10.19
CA ASN A 283 -8.34 -1.97 -10.54
C ASN A 283 -7.42 -1.80 -11.76
N LEU A 284 -6.94 -0.57 -12.01
CA LEU A 284 -6.13 -0.25 -13.17
C LEU A 284 -4.85 -1.09 -13.18
N PHE A 285 -4.68 -1.86 -14.25
CA PHE A 285 -3.49 -2.66 -14.50
C PHE A 285 -2.63 -2.02 -15.60
N ILE A 286 -1.66 -1.22 -15.19
CA ILE A 286 -0.75 -0.51 -16.12
C ILE A 286 0.26 -1.51 -16.70
N ARG A 287 0.22 -1.69 -18.02
CA ARG A 287 1.09 -2.61 -18.77
C ARG A 287 1.41 -2.02 -20.16
N PRO A 288 2.59 -2.27 -20.73
CA PRO A 288 2.93 -1.80 -22.05
C PRO A 288 1.99 -2.35 -23.15
N PRO A 289 1.63 -1.54 -24.15
CA PRO A 289 1.79 -0.09 -24.20
C PRO A 289 0.78 0.61 -23.27
N TYR A 290 1.22 1.64 -22.56
CA TYR A 290 0.34 2.53 -21.79
C TYR A 290 0.80 3.98 -21.95
N THR A 291 -0.15 4.87 -22.20
CA THR A 291 0.10 6.32 -22.29
C THR A 291 -0.37 6.98 -21.00
N PHE A 292 0.59 7.41 -20.19
CA PHE A 292 0.33 8.17 -18.98
C PHE A 292 -0.33 9.50 -19.31
N LYS A 293 -1.40 9.82 -18.57
CA LYS A 293 -2.20 11.02 -18.76
C LYS A 293 -1.84 12.11 -17.74
N MET A 294 -1.36 11.72 -16.56
CA MET A 294 -1.03 12.63 -15.48
C MET A 294 0.46 12.66 -15.15
N VAL A 295 1.15 11.50 -15.20
CA VAL A 295 2.57 11.33 -14.80
C VAL A 295 3.53 11.39 -15.97
#